data_AF-A0A968NEA7-F1
#
_entry.id   AF-A0A968NEA7-F1
#
_cell.length_a   1.000
_cell.length_b   1.000
_cell.length_c   1.000
_cell.angle_alpha   90.00
_cell.angle_beta   90.00
_cell.angle_gamma   90.00
#
_symmetry.space_group_name_H-M   'P 1'
#
loop_
_entity.id
_entity.type
_entity.pdbx_description
1 polymer ?
#
loop_
_entity_poly.entity_id
_entity_poly.type
_entity_poly.pdbx_seq_one_letter_code
_entity_poly.pdbx_strand_id
1 'polypeptide(L)'
;MTNEQKKASRRYKVQGVKATPTTHPGLWLDRYADYAPDTAWKAAFVQHVCKLSTAANANPYKAFFERWKQALVAAGAQTHTGTVRTRMVVGLGSESILETSITLHRTYGVPYIPGS
;
A
#
# COMPACT_ATOMS: atom_id res chain seq x y z
N MET A 1 -17.25 -5.61 24.08
CA MET A 1 -18.03 -5.85 22.85
C MET A 1 -18.74 -7.19 22.98
N THR A 2 -20.05 -7.23 22.76
CA THR A 2 -20.82 -8.49 22.73
C THR A 2 -20.48 -9.30 21.48
N ASN A 3 -20.70 -10.62 21.52
CA ASN A 3 -20.35 -11.54 20.43
C ASN A 3 -21.07 -11.19 19.10
N GLU A 4 -22.26 -10.60 19.19
CA GLU A 4 -23.04 -10.05 18.08
C GLU A 4 -22.38 -8.83 17.42
N GLN A 5 -21.86 -7.89 18.22
CA GLN A 5 -21.14 -6.71 17.72
C GLN A 5 -19.85 -7.10 16.99
N LYS A 6 -19.18 -8.18 17.43
CA LYS A 6 -17.97 -8.70 16.80
C LYS A 6 -18.27 -9.29 15.42
N LYS A 7 -19.38 -10.03 15.27
CA LYS A 7 -19.85 -10.59 13.98
C LYS A 7 -20.31 -9.52 12.98
N ALA A 8 -20.82 -8.39 13.47
CA ALA A 8 -21.20 -7.25 12.63
C ALA A 8 -20.01 -6.43 12.13
N SER A 9 -18.82 -6.59 12.72
CA SER A 9 -17.63 -5.82 12.35
C SER A 9 -17.15 -6.13 10.93
N ARG A 10 -16.66 -5.11 10.22
CA ARG A 10 -16.10 -5.27 8.86
C ARG A 10 -14.99 -6.33 8.84
N ARG A 11 -14.12 -6.32 9.86
CA ARG A 11 -13.01 -7.26 10.01
C ARG A 11 -13.49 -8.72 10.05
N TYR A 12 -14.55 -9.01 10.80
CA TYR A 12 -15.13 -10.35 10.82
C TYR A 12 -15.66 -10.78 9.45
N LYS A 13 -16.28 -9.86 8.69
CA LYS A 13 -16.80 -10.17 7.34
C LYS A 13 -15.73 -10.40 6.29
N VAL A 14 -14.51 -9.89 6.48
CA VAL A 14 -13.38 -10.11 5.56
C VAL A 14 -12.43 -11.21 6.03
N GLN A 15 -12.70 -11.84 7.18
CA GLN A 15 -11.94 -13.01 7.62
C GLN A 15 -12.03 -14.13 6.57
N GLY A 16 -10.88 -14.70 6.23
CA GLY A 16 -10.77 -15.78 5.25
C GLY A 16 -10.71 -15.34 3.79
N VAL A 17 -10.82 -14.02 3.50
CA VAL A 17 -10.48 -13.50 2.17
C VAL A 17 -8.99 -13.79 1.92
N LYS A 18 -8.65 -14.28 0.74
CA LYS A 18 -7.27 -14.58 0.34
C LYS A 18 -6.81 -13.55 -0.69
N ALA A 19 -5.60 -13.06 -0.54
CA ALA A 19 -5.00 -12.22 -1.55
C ALA A 19 -4.78 -13.02 -2.85
N THR A 20 -5.02 -12.35 -3.97
CA THR A 20 -4.67 -12.80 -5.32
C THR A 20 -3.53 -11.94 -5.87
N PRO A 21 -2.86 -12.36 -6.96
CA PRO A 21 -1.81 -11.54 -7.58
C PRO A 21 -2.28 -10.13 -8.00
N THR A 22 -3.57 -9.92 -8.26
CA THR A 22 -4.12 -8.61 -8.65
C THR A 22 -4.62 -7.78 -7.46
N THR A 23 -4.38 -8.24 -6.23
CA THR A 23 -4.85 -7.56 -5.02
C THR A 23 -4.08 -6.26 -4.79
N HIS A 24 -4.80 -5.17 -4.54
CA HIS A 24 -4.18 -3.87 -4.29
C HIS A 24 -3.40 -3.87 -2.97
N PRO A 25 -2.07 -3.64 -2.97
CA PRO A 25 -1.23 -3.83 -1.80
C PRO A 25 -1.58 -2.87 -0.66
N GLY A 26 -1.84 -1.60 -0.95
CA GLY A 26 -2.25 -0.63 0.09
C GLY A 26 -3.59 -0.94 0.74
N LEU A 27 -4.54 -1.53 -0.01
CA LEU A 27 -5.83 -1.95 0.54
C LEU A 27 -5.64 -3.17 1.44
N TRP A 28 -4.82 -4.13 0.98
CA TRP A 28 -4.49 -5.32 1.75
C TRP A 28 -3.81 -4.96 3.07
N LEU A 29 -2.79 -4.10 3.01
CA LEU A 29 -2.02 -3.64 4.16
C LEU A 29 -2.89 -2.93 5.22
N ASP A 30 -3.78 -2.02 4.79
CA ASP A 30 -4.59 -1.18 5.68
C ASP A 30 -5.87 -1.88 6.19
N ARG A 31 -6.53 -2.70 5.35
CA ARG A 31 -7.88 -3.21 5.65
C ARG A 31 -7.97 -4.71 5.89
N TYR A 32 -6.97 -5.49 5.49
CA TYR A 32 -6.99 -6.96 5.57
C TYR A 32 -5.88 -7.52 6.49
N ALA A 33 -5.22 -6.67 7.27
CA ALA A 33 -4.32 -7.11 8.32
C ALA A 33 -5.13 -7.85 9.42
N ASP A 34 -4.99 -9.17 9.45
CA ASP A 34 -5.44 -10.01 10.55
C ASP A 34 -4.40 -9.95 11.66
N TYR A 35 -4.78 -9.28 12.75
CA TYR A 35 -3.93 -9.19 13.94
C TYR A 35 -3.69 -10.58 14.52
N ALA A 36 -2.42 -10.95 14.65
CA ALA A 36 -2.00 -12.03 15.52
C ALA A 36 -1.20 -11.43 16.70
N PRO A 37 -1.09 -12.12 17.85
CA PRO A 37 -0.33 -11.60 18.99
C PRO A 37 1.20 -11.72 18.82
N ASP A 38 1.70 -12.45 17.82
CA ASP A 38 3.12 -12.75 17.63
C ASP A 38 3.89 -11.73 16.75
N THR A 39 4.88 -11.03 17.28
CA THR A 39 5.69 -10.03 16.54
C THR A 39 6.19 -10.50 15.16
N ALA A 40 6.45 -11.81 14.97
CA ALA A 40 6.88 -12.35 13.67
C ALA A 40 5.81 -12.19 12.55
N TRP A 41 4.52 -12.14 12.90
CA TRP A 41 3.44 -12.05 11.91
C TRP A 41 3.50 -10.75 11.11
N LYS A 42 3.88 -9.62 11.76
CA LYS A 42 3.92 -8.30 11.10
C LYS A 42 4.93 -8.31 9.95
N ALA A 43 6.13 -8.84 10.19
CA ALA A 43 7.18 -8.94 9.19
C ALA A 43 6.77 -9.87 8.04
N ALA A 44 6.20 -11.04 8.36
CA ALA A 44 5.70 -11.98 7.35
C ALA A 44 4.58 -11.38 6.50
N PHE A 45 3.67 -10.63 7.12
CA PHE A 45 2.57 -9.95 6.44
C PHE A 45 3.08 -8.85 5.49
N VAL A 46 4.02 -8.01 5.93
CA VAL A 46 4.64 -7.00 5.07
C VAL A 46 5.39 -7.64 3.90
N GLN A 47 6.15 -8.71 4.13
CA GLN A 47 6.80 -9.46 3.05
C GLN A 47 5.80 -10.04 2.05
N HIS A 48 4.64 -10.50 2.51
CA HIS A 48 3.55 -10.94 1.64
C HIS A 48 2.97 -9.79 0.82
N VAL A 49 2.71 -8.62 1.43
CA VAL A 49 2.25 -7.41 0.72
C VAL A 49 3.23 -6.99 -0.37
N CYS A 50 4.54 -7.07 -0.12
CA CYS A 50 5.55 -6.77 -1.13
C CYS A 50 5.41 -7.66 -2.38
N LYS A 51 5.04 -8.94 -2.21
CA LYS A 51 4.81 -9.87 -3.32
C LYS A 51 3.57 -9.51 -4.16
N LEU A 52 2.56 -8.89 -3.53
CA LEU A 52 1.38 -8.37 -4.23
C LEU A 52 1.71 -7.14 -5.07
N SER A 53 2.62 -6.29 -4.58
CA SER A 53 3.14 -5.12 -5.31
C SER A 53 3.96 -5.53 -6.56
N THR A 54 4.63 -6.68 -6.51
CA THR A 54 5.48 -7.20 -7.60
C THR A 54 4.73 -7.96 -8.69
N ALA A 55 3.43 -8.24 -8.53
CA ALA A 55 2.63 -8.86 -9.57
C ALA A 55 2.32 -7.84 -10.68
N ALA A 56 3.38 -7.56 -11.46
CA ALA A 56 3.33 -6.99 -12.78
C ALA A 56 2.36 -7.82 -13.63
N ASN A 57 1.33 -7.16 -14.17
CA ASN A 57 0.86 -7.29 -15.55
C ASN A 57 -0.48 -6.57 -15.85
N ALA A 58 -1.02 -5.78 -14.93
CA ALA A 58 -2.16 -4.90 -15.27
C ALA A 58 -2.23 -3.61 -14.45
N ASN A 59 -1.14 -3.13 -13.84
CA ASN A 59 -1.20 -1.88 -13.11
C ASN A 59 -1.17 -0.70 -14.10
N PRO A 60 -2.26 0.09 -14.25
CA PRO A 60 -2.30 1.26 -15.14
C PRO A 60 -1.38 2.40 -14.68
N TYR A 61 -0.64 2.23 -13.58
CA TYR A 61 0.28 3.23 -13.05
C TYR A 61 1.26 3.79 -14.08
N LYS A 62 1.85 2.95 -14.95
CA LYS A 62 2.79 3.46 -15.96
C LYS A 62 2.10 4.46 -16.89
N ALA A 63 0.92 4.13 -17.41
CA ALA A 63 0.16 5.02 -18.28
C ALA A 63 -0.32 6.28 -17.55
N PHE A 64 -0.67 6.17 -16.27
CA PHE A 64 -0.97 7.32 -15.42
C PHE A 64 0.24 8.23 -15.22
N PHE A 65 1.39 7.66 -14.88
CA PHE A 65 2.62 8.39 -14.60
C PHE A 65 3.10 9.18 -15.82
N GLU A 66 3.10 8.55 -17.00
CA GLU A 66 3.48 9.24 -18.24
C GLU A 66 2.56 10.42 -18.56
N ARG A 67 1.24 10.22 -18.45
CA ARG A 67 0.26 11.30 -18.65
C ARG A 67 0.44 12.43 -17.64
N TRP A 68 0.65 12.10 -16.36
CA TRP A 68 0.87 13.08 -15.31
C TRP A 68 2.16 13.88 -15.55
N LYS A 69 3.25 13.21 -15.92
CA LYS A 69 4.53 13.85 -16.27
C LYS A 69 4.38 14.78 -17.47
N GLN A 70 3.68 14.36 -18.52
CA GLN A 70 3.40 15.21 -19.69
C GLN A 70 2.62 16.47 -19.31
N ALA A 71 1.62 16.36 -18.45
CA ALA A 71 0.85 17.51 -17.97
C ALA A 71 1.73 18.51 -17.19
N LEU A 72 2.68 18.03 -16.37
CA LEU A 72 3.62 18.89 -15.65
C LEU A 72 4.57 19.64 -16.59
N VAL A 73 5.13 18.96 -17.57
CA VAL A 73 6.00 19.59 -18.58
C VAL A 73 5.22 20.64 -19.38
N ALA A 74 3.98 20.33 -19.78
CA ALA A 74 3.11 21.28 -20.47
C ALA A 74 2.77 22.52 -19.61
N ALA A 75 2.75 22.37 -18.28
CA ALA A 75 2.59 23.47 -17.33
C ALA A 75 3.90 24.23 -17.03
N GLY A 76 5.01 23.90 -17.69
CA GLY A 76 6.30 24.56 -17.51
C GLY A 76 7.15 24.04 -16.35
N ALA A 77 6.79 22.90 -15.75
CA ALA A 77 7.58 22.30 -14.67
C ALA A 77 8.88 21.66 -15.19
N GLN A 78 9.95 21.81 -14.44
CA GLN A 78 11.20 21.09 -14.68
C GLN A 78 11.17 19.72 -13.99
N THR A 79 11.53 18.67 -14.71
CA THR A 79 11.51 17.30 -14.18
C THR A 79 12.92 16.74 -14.02
N HIS A 80 13.17 16.06 -12.90
CA HIS A 80 14.42 15.33 -12.65
C HIS A 80 14.14 13.88 -12.29
N THR A 81 15.08 13.00 -12.62
CA THR A 81 15.02 11.59 -12.21
C THR A 81 16.06 11.34 -11.13
N GLY A 82 15.62 10.81 -9.99
CA GLY A 82 16.47 10.40 -8.88
C GLY A 82 16.42 8.89 -8.69
N THR A 83 17.54 8.30 -8.26
CA THR A 83 17.61 6.88 -7.86
C THR A 83 17.91 6.81 -6.37
N VAL A 84 17.16 6.00 -5.64
CA VAL A 84 17.39 5.78 -4.22
C VAL A 84 18.67 4.95 -4.03
N ARG A 85 19.62 5.43 -3.24
CA ARG A 85 20.92 4.76 -2.99
C ARG A 85 20.87 3.69 -1.88
N THR A 86 19.92 3.84 -0.95
CA THR A 86 19.76 2.97 0.22
C THR A 86 18.28 2.65 0.43
N ARG A 87 17.90 2.11 1.60
CA ARG A 87 16.49 1.90 1.93
C ARG A 87 15.80 3.25 2.13
N MET A 88 14.71 3.49 1.41
CA MET A 88 13.84 4.64 1.59
C MET A 88 12.49 4.20 2.13
N VAL A 89 12.04 4.86 3.19
CA VAL A 89 10.69 4.74 3.73
C VAL A 89 10.12 6.13 3.91
N VAL A 90 8.89 6.34 3.46
CA VAL A 90 8.16 7.61 3.55
C VAL A 90 6.86 7.35 4.28
N GLY A 91 6.49 8.25 5.19
CA GLY A 91 5.26 8.14 5.97
C GLY A 91 5.30 7.09 7.07
N LEU A 92 6.44 6.88 7.74
CA LEU A 92 6.59 5.85 8.78
C LEU A 92 5.68 6.09 10.01
N GLY A 93 5.38 7.35 10.31
CA GLY A 93 4.63 7.77 11.51
C GLY A 93 3.13 7.93 11.33
N SER A 94 2.55 7.57 10.17
CA SER A 94 1.09 7.59 10.03
C SER A 94 0.44 6.45 10.82
N GLU A 95 -0.78 6.69 11.30
CA GLU A 95 -1.55 5.70 12.07
C GLU A 95 -1.74 4.41 11.26
N SER A 96 -1.42 3.27 11.87
CA SER A 96 -1.49 1.95 11.24
C SER A 96 -1.63 0.87 12.29
N ILE A 97 -2.36 -0.21 11.93
CA ILE A 97 -2.49 -1.42 12.75
C ILE A 97 -1.13 -2.08 13.01
N LEU A 98 -0.16 -1.87 12.12
CA LEU A 98 1.19 -2.44 12.23
C LEU A 98 2.13 -1.57 13.09
N GLU A 99 1.64 -0.49 13.72
CA GLU A 99 2.41 0.56 14.42
C GLU A 99 3.39 1.35 13.52
N THR A 100 3.59 0.88 12.29
CA THR A 100 4.40 1.50 11.25
C THR A 100 3.58 1.55 9.96
N SER A 101 3.77 2.60 9.19
CA SER A 101 3.08 2.84 7.94
C SER A 101 4.06 3.15 6.82
N ILE A 102 3.55 3.13 5.59
CA ILE A 102 4.28 3.52 4.39
C ILE A 102 3.33 4.21 3.44
N THR A 103 3.79 5.30 2.83
CA THR A 103 3.00 6.05 1.86
C THR A 103 2.87 5.28 0.56
N LEU A 104 1.69 4.70 0.32
CA LEU A 104 1.32 4.03 -0.92
C LEU A 104 0.25 4.83 -1.66
N HIS A 105 0.35 4.88 -2.99
CA HIS A 105 -0.63 5.54 -3.83
C HIS A 105 -1.99 4.85 -3.69
N ARG A 106 -3.03 5.61 -3.36
CA ARG A 106 -4.36 5.06 -2.99
C ARG A 106 -5.02 4.20 -4.07
N THR A 107 -4.78 4.54 -5.34
CA THR A 107 -5.33 3.87 -6.54
C THR A 107 -4.42 2.78 -7.11
N TYR A 108 -3.10 2.95 -7.01
CA TYR A 108 -2.14 2.12 -7.75
C TYR A 108 -1.26 1.26 -6.84
N GLY A 109 -1.30 1.48 -5.52
CA GLY A 109 -0.56 0.69 -4.54
C GLY A 109 0.96 0.85 -4.58
N VAL A 110 1.49 1.73 -5.42
CA VAL A 110 2.93 1.99 -5.55
C VAL A 110 3.41 2.98 -4.48
N PRO A 111 4.62 2.83 -3.93
CA PRO A 111 5.19 3.83 -3.02
C PRO A 111 5.45 5.16 -3.75
N TYR A 112 5.20 6.28 -3.07
CA TYR A 112 5.48 7.62 -3.61
C TYR A 112 5.93 8.61 -2.52
N ILE A 113 6.52 9.72 -2.95
CA ILE A 113 6.96 10.82 -2.09
C ILE A 113 5.92 11.96 -2.22
N PRO A 114 5.23 12.37 -1.13
CA PRO A 114 4.36 13.54 -1.13
C PRO A 114 5.14 14.84 -1.41
N GLY A 115 4.49 15.83 -2.05
CA GLY A 115 5.12 17.11 -2.37
C GLY A 115 4.88 18.24 -1.36
N SER A 116 4.18 17.97 -0.26
CA SER A 116 3.91 18.91 0.85
C SER A 116 5.16 19.25 1.65
#